data_AF-A0A0W0WBH1-F1
#
_entry.id   AF-A0A0W0WBH1-F1
#
_cell.length_a   1.000
_cell.length_b   1.000
_cell.length_c   1.000
_cell.angle_alpha   90.00
_cell.angle_beta   90.00
_cell.angle_gamma   90.00
#
_symmetry.space_group_name_H-M   'P 1'
#
loop_
_entity.id
_entity.type
_entity.pdbx_description
1 polymer ?
#
loop_
_entity_poly.entity_id
_entity_poly.type
_entity_poly.pdbx_seq_one_letter_code
_entity_poly.pdbx_strand_id
1 'polypeptide(L)'
;MVMHNTHQPTDELRQRVSDLVMAGTPIHIICEILDMTDNTLNKYYAKELKTAKSIAIERIAKTVYQQAIGGDGKAQALYLKTQGASQGWVEKQIVENVGNDDTQALKEKIKELEQLHEKDY
;
A
#
# COMPACT_ATOMS: atom_id res chain seq x y z
N MET A 1 -26.29 22.11 32.04
CA MET A 1 -25.17 21.15 32.00
C MET A 1 -25.53 20.09 30.96
N VAL A 2 -25.02 20.23 29.73
CA VAL A 2 -25.35 19.27 28.66
C VAL A 2 -24.57 18.00 28.96
N MET A 3 -25.26 16.92 29.29
CA MET A 3 -24.64 15.62 29.47
C MET A 3 -24.24 15.11 28.08
N HIS A 4 -22.97 15.26 27.72
CA HIS A 4 -22.40 14.54 26.60
C HIS A 4 -22.48 13.05 26.96
N ASN A 5 -23.38 12.30 26.31
CA ASN A 5 -23.45 10.87 26.51
C ASN A 5 -22.09 10.30 26.12
N THR A 6 -21.36 9.78 27.10
CA THR A 6 -20.02 9.25 26.86
C THR A 6 -20.18 8.01 26.00
N HIS A 7 -19.56 8.02 24.82
CA HIS A 7 -19.55 6.87 23.93
C HIS A 7 -19.05 5.62 24.66
N GLN A 8 -19.80 4.53 24.60
CA GLN A 8 -19.41 3.25 25.18
C GLN A 8 -18.99 2.28 24.07
N PRO A 9 -17.68 1.96 23.97
CA PRO A 9 -17.22 0.99 22.99
C PRO A 9 -17.62 -0.43 23.42
N THR A 10 -18.54 -1.04 22.67
CA THR A 10 -18.87 -2.47 22.79
C THR A 10 -17.99 -3.31 21.87
N ASP A 11 -17.87 -4.61 22.16
CA ASP A 11 -17.11 -5.54 21.31
C ASP A 11 -17.69 -5.65 19.90
N GLU A 12 -19.02 -5.59 19.77
CA GLU A 12 -19.71 -5.57 18.48
C GLU A 12 -19.34 -4.32 17.65
N LEU A 13 -19.33 -3.14 18.28
CA LEU A 13 -18.89 -1.91 17.61
C LEU A 13 -17.40 -1.97 17.24
N ARG A 14 -16.54 -2.54 18.11
CA ARG A 14 -15.11 -2.73 17.79
C ARG A 14 -14.92 -3.64 16.59
N GLN A 15 -15.68 -4.73 16.52
CA GLN A 15 -15.67 -5.62 15.37
C GLN A 15 -16.16 -4.89 14.12
N ARG A 16 -17.25 -4.12 14.22
CA ARG A 16 -17.79 -3.35 13.11
C ARG A 16 -16.81 -2.31 12.58
N VAL A 17 -16.14 -1.56 13.45
CA VAL A 17 -15.06 -0.62 13.07
C VAL A 17 -13.94 -1.37 12.37
N SER A 18 -13.49 -2.49 12.95
CA SER A 18 -12.42 -3.31 12.35
C SER A 18 -12.79 -3.77 10.95
N ASP A 19 -14.01 -4.30 10.75
CA ASP A 19 -14.49 -4.78 9.46
C ASP A 19 -14.52 -3.67 8.40
N LEU A 20 -15.02 -2.48 8.77
CA LEU A 20 -15.05 -1.32 7.87
C LEU A 20 -13.64 -0.88 7.46
N VAL A 21 -12.69 -0.87 8.41
CA VAL A 21 -11.28 -0.55 8.13
C VAL A 21 -10.62 -1.63 7.27
N MET A 22 -10.89 -2.91 7.54
CA MET A 22 -10.41 -4.03 6.72
C MET A 22 -10.89 -3.93 5.27
N ALA A 23 -12.13 -3.45 5.08
CA ALA A 23 -12.70 -3.20 3.75
C ALA A 23 -12.10 -1.96 3.04
N GLY A 24 -11.25 -1.18 3.72
CA GLY A 24 -10.65 0.03 3.17
C GLY A 24 -11.57 1.26 3.19
N THR A 25 -12.60 1.25 4.03
CA THR A 25 -13.57 2.35 4.13
C THR A 25 -12.88 3.61 4.68
N PRO A 26 -13.04 4.79 4.05
CA PRO A 26 -12.51 6.04 4.58
C PRO A 26 -13.09 6.43 5.94
N ILE A 27 -12.30 7.08 6.80
CA ILE A 27 -12.71 7.45 8.17
C ILE A 27 -14.02 8.25 8.21
N HIS A 28 -14.20 9.23 7.33
CA HIS A 28 -15.43 10.04 7.30
C HIS A 28 -16.69 9.20 7.03
N ILE A 29 -16.60 8.21 6.12
CA ILE A 29 -17.70 7.27 5.85
C ILE A 29 -17.93 6.34 7.05
N ILE A 30 -16.87 5.90 7.75
CA ILE A 30 -17.02 5.10 8.98
C ILE A 30 -17.76 5.90 10.06
N CYS A 31 -17.40 7.17 10.23
CA CYS A 31 -18.06 8.10 11.15
C CYS A 31 -19.54 8.29 10.80
N GLU A 32 -19.87 8.44 9.51
CA GLU A 32 -21.27 8.52 9.03
C GLU A 32 -22.05 7.21 9.28
N ILE A 33 -21.44 6.04 9.01
CA ILE A 33 -22.08 4.73 9.20
C ILE A 33 -22.36 4.45 10.67
N LEU A 34 -21.47 4.86 11.57
CA LEU A 34 -21.55 4.56 13.00
C LEU A 34 -22.09 5.71 13.84
N ASP A 35 -22.56 6.78 13.20
CA ASP A 35 -23.09 7.99 13.82
C ASP A 35 -22.18 8.52 14.95
N MET A 36 -20.90 8.69 14.65
CA MET A 36 -19.92 9.20 15.61
C MET A 36 -18.93 10.16 14.99
N THR A 37 -18.35 11.03 15.83
CA THR A 37 -17.33 11.97 15.38
C THR A 37 -15.96 11.30 15.24
N ASP A 38 -15.09 11.88 14.41
CA ASP A 38 -13.70 11.41 14.24
C ASP A 38 -12.92 11.40 15.56
N ASN A 39 -13.19 12.37 16.45
CA ASN A 39 -12.62 12.40 17.80
C ASN A 39 -13.05 11.21 18.64
N THR A 40 -14.33 10.83 18.57
CA THR A 40 -14.85 9.63 19.26
C THR A 40 -14.21 8.37 18.68
N LEU A 41 -14.15 8.26 17.35
CA LEU A 41 -13.58 7.11 16.67
C LEU A 41 -12.11 6.89 17.07
N ASN A 42 -11.28 7.93 16.98
CA ASN A 42 -9.88 7.86 17.39
C ASN A 42 -9.70 7.57 18.88
N LYS A 43 -10.51 8.18 19.75
CA LYS A 43 -10.38 8.00 21.20
C LYS A 43 -10.65 6.55 21.64
N TYR A 44 -11.69 5.92 21.08
CA TYR A 44 -12.15 4.62 21.56
C TYR A 44 -11.69 3.43 20.70
N TYR A 45 -11.33 3.67 19.43
CA TYR A 45 -11.03 2.62 18.44
C TYR A 45 -9.65 2.77 17.75
N ALA A 46 -8.72 3.52 18.35
CA ALA A 46 -7.35 3.67 17.82
C ALA A 46 -6.65 2.33 17.54
N LYS A 47 -6.90 1.31 18.36
CA LYS A 47 -6.30 -0.02 18.19
C LYS A 47 -6.78 -0.65 16.90
N GLU A 48 -8.09 -0.68 16.68
CA GLU A 48 -8.76 -1.23 15.51
C GLU A 48 -8.30 -0.52 14.24
N LEU A 49 -8.28 0.82 14.25
CA LEU A 49 -7.78 1.63 13.13
C LEU A 49 -6.34 1.28 12.75
N LYS A 50 -5.48 1.02 13.75
CA LYS A 50 -4.07 0.70 13.52
C LYS A 50 -3.86 -0.75 13.05
N THR A 51 -4.60 -1.71 13.59
CA THR A 51 -4.32 -3.14 13.37
C THR A 51 -5.17 -3.79 12.28
N ALA A 52 -6.38 -3.29 12.03
CA ALA A 52 -7.33 -3.94 11.14
C ALA A 52 -6.76 -4.14 9.72
N LYS A 53 -6.08 -3.14 9.16
CA LYS A 53 -5.48 -3.24 7.81
C LYS A 53 -4.43 -4.35 7.74
N SER A 54 -3.57 -4.48 8.75
CA SER A 54 -2.57 -5.55 8.82
C SER A 54 -3.23 -6.93 8.93
N ILE A 55 -4.31 -7.03 9.71
CA ILE A 55 -5.09 -8.28 9.83
C ILE A 55 -5.75 -8.64 8.49
N ALA A 56 -6.30 -7.66 7.76
CA ALA A 56 -6.86 -7.91 6.42
C ALA A 56 -5.79 -8.45 5.46
N ILE A 57 -4.62 -7.83 5.44
CA ILE A 57 -3.49 -8.26 4.60
C ILE A 57 -3.03 -9.67 4.99
N GLU A 58 -2.93 -9.99 6.28
CA GLU A 58 -2.58 -11.33 6.76
C GLU A 58 -3.57 -12.40 6.28
N ARG A 59 -4.87 -12.14 6.39
CA ARG A 59 -5.92 -13.06 5.91
C ARG A 59 -5.85 -13.30 4.40
N ILE A 60 -5.62 -12.24 3.63
CA ILE A 60 -5.44 -12.34 2.17
C ILE A 60 -4.16 -13.12 1.86
N ALA A 61 -3.05 -12.81 2.51
CA ALA A 61 -1.78 -13.49 2.32
C ALA A 61 -1.88 -15.00 2.60
N LYS A 62 -2.57 -15.39 3.69
CA LYS A 62 -2.86 -16.78 4.02
C LYS A 62 -3.67 -17.47 2.92
N THR A 63 -4.68 -16.79 2.38
CA THR A 63 -5.52 -17.32 1.29
C THR A 63 -4.71 -17.52 0.01
N VAL A 64 -3.91 -16.52 -0.38
CA VAL A 64 -3.01 -16.59 -1.54
C VAL A 64 -2.03 -17.75 -1.39
N TYR A 65 -1.44 -17.93 -0.22
CA TYR A 65 -0.54 -19.06 0.05
C TYR A 65 -1.24 -20.42 -0.11
N GLN A 66 -2.45 -20.57 0.43
CA GLN A 66 -3.24 -21.80 0.28
C GLN A 66 -3.61 -22.07 -1.18
N GLN A 67 -4.03 -21.04 -1.92
CA GLN A 67 -4.32 -21.15 -3.35
C GLN A 67 -3.09 -21.53 -4.16
N ALA A 68 -1.92 -20.98 -3.82
CA ALA A 68 -0.67 -21.31 -4.47
C ALA A 68 -0.28 -22.79 -4.25
N ILE A 69 -0.43 -23.30 -3.03
CA ILE A 69 -0.24 -24.73 -2.73
C ILE A 69 -1.26 -25.58 -3.49
N GLY A 70 -2.50 -25.10 -3.62
CA GLY A 70 -3.57 -25.76 -4.37
C GLY A 70 -3.39 -25.78 -5.89
N GLY A 71 -2.33 -25.14 -6.43
CA GLY A 71 -2.00 -25.16 -7.85
C GLY A 71 -2.49 -23.95 -8.65
N ASP A 72 -3.03 -22.90 -8.02
CA ASP A 72 -3.37 -21.67 -8.73
C ASP A 72 -2.10 -20.95 -9.20
N GLY A 73 -1.85 -20.97 -10.51
CA GLY A 73 -0.63 -20.41 -11.09
C GLY A 73 -0.48 -18.90 -10.88
N LYS A 74 -1.58 -18.14 -10.74
CA LYS A 74 -1.51 -16.69 -10.48
C LYS A 74 -1.07 -16.43 -9.04
N ALA A 75 -1.61 -17.18 -8.09
CA ALA A 75 -1.20 -17.12 -6.69
C ALA A 75 0.25 -17.57 -6.49
N GLN A 76 0.68 -18.63 -7.17
CA GLN A 76 2.09 -19.07 -7.18
C GLN A 76 3.02 -17.99 -7.71
N ALA A 77 2.70 -17.40 -8.87
CA ALA A 77 3.48 -16.33 -9.46
C ALA A 77 3.56 -15.11 -8.52
N LEU A 78 2.43 -14.69 -7.92
CA LEU A 78 2.39 -13.59 -6.96
C LEU A 78 3.28 -13.87 -5.74
N TYR A 79 3.18 -15.07 -5.16
CA TYR A 79 3.96 -15.45 -3.99
C TYR A 79 5.47 -15.49 -4.29
N LEU A 80 5.88 -16.11 -5.41
CA LEU A 80 7.29 -16.19 -5.79
C LEU A 80 7.89 -14.81 -6.09
N LYS A 81 7.15 -13.93 -6.79
CA LYS A 81 7.61 -12.56 -7.07
C LYS A 81 7.76 -11.71 -5.81
N THR A 82 6.89 -11.91 -4.81
CA THR A 82 6.85 -11.04 -3.61
C THR A 82 7.69 -11.57 -2.44
N GLN A 83 7.66 -12.88 -2.17
CA GLN A 83 8.35 -13.52 -1.05
C GLN A 83 9.54 -14.38 -1.50
N GLY A 84 9.46 -14.97 -2.69
CA GLY A 84 10.51 -15.85 -3.25
C GLY A 84 11.77 -15.10 -3.71
N ALA A 85 11.72 -13.78 -3.84
CA ALA A 85 12.85 -12.95 -4.26
C ALA A 85 14.10 -13.16 -3.38
N SER A 86 13.91 -13.29 -2.05
CA SER A 86 14.99 -13.59 -1.09
C SER A 86 15.68 -14.94 -1.34
N GLN A 87 15.01 -15.84 -2.07
CA GLN A 87 15.47 -17.17 -2.43
C GLN A 87 15.88 -17.27 -3.91
N GLY A 88 16.04 -16.13 -4.60
CA GLY A 88 16.49 -16.09 -6.00
C GLY A 88 15.38 -16.21 -7.05
N TRP A 89 14.10 -16.25 -6.65
CA TRP A 89 12.96 -16.20 -7.59
C TRP A 89 12.64 -14.77 -7.98
N VAL A 90 13.54 -14.16 -8.73
CA VAL A 90 13.42 -12.78 -9.22
C VAL A 90 13.26 -12.80 -10.74
N GLU A 91 12.26 -12.09 -11.25
CA GLU A 91 12.16 -11.86 -12.69
C GLU A 91 13.34 -11.01 -13.16
N LYS A 92 14.14 -11.56 -14.08
CA LYS A 92 15.23 -10.82 -14.72
C LYS A 92 14.67 -10.12 -15.95
N GLN A 93 14.64 -8.80 -15.93
CA GLN A 93 14.39 -8.00 -17.12
C GLN A 93 15.74 -7.68 -17.77
N ILE A 94 15.95 -8.18 -18.99
CA ILE A 94 17.08 -7.75 -19.83
C ILE A 94 16.57 -6.57 -20.65
N VAL A 95 17.07 -5.37 -20.33
CA VAL A 95 16.79 -4.15 -21.11
C VAL A 95 17.98 -3.90 -22.01
N GLU A 96 17.81 -4.15 -23.30
CA GLU A 96 18.81 -3.78 -24.30
C GLU A 96 18.61 -2.32 -24.69
N ASN A 97 19.48 -1.44 -24.17
CA ASN A 97 19.53 -0.06 -24.64
C ASN A 97 20.23 -0.03 -26.00
N VAL A 98 19.45 -0.17 -27.06
CA VAL A 98 19.90 0.19 -28.40
C VAL A 98 19.97 1.71 -28.44
N GLY A 99 21.18 2.28 -28.52
CA GLY A 99 21.35 3.73 -28.65
C GLY A 99 20.60 4.21 -29.87
N ASN A 100 19.51 4.95 -29.65
CA ASN A 100 18.77 5.59 -30.73
C ASN A 100 19.40 6.96 -31.04
N ASP A 101 19.07 7.52 -32.20
CA ASP A 101 19.58 8.83 -32.62
C ASP A 101 19.27 9.93 -31.59
N ASP A 102 18.16 9.82 -30.84
CA ASP A 102 17.82 10.75 -29.76
C ASP A 102 18.85 10.74 -28.62
N THR A 103 19.42 9.57 -28.32
CA THR A 103 20.47 9.42 -27.30
C THR A 103 21.76 10.09 -27.73
N GLN A 104 22.06 10.07 -29.03
CA GLN A 104 23.21 10.77 -29.62
C GLN A 104 23.01 12.29 -29.55
N ALA A 105 21.84 12.79 -29.95
CA ALA A 105 21.48 14.20 -29.91
C ALA A 105 21.50 14.76 -28.47
N LEU A 106 21.05 13.98 -27.49
CA LEU A 106 21.12 14.36 -26.07
C LEU A 106 22.58 14.49 -25.59
N LYS A 107 23.47 13.57 -25.98
CA LYS A 107 24.91 13.65 -25.64
C LYS A 107 25.59 14.87 -26.25
N GLU A 108 25.25 15.19 -27.50
CA GLU A 108 25.79 16.38 -28.19
C GLU A 108 25.34 17.67 -27.49
N LYS A 109 24.07 17.75 -27.10
CA LYS A 109 23.52 18.91 -26.38
C LYS A 109 24.11 19.07 -24.98
N ILE A 110 24.37 17.96 -24.28
CA ILE A 110 25.06 17.98 -22.98
C ILE A 110 26.48 18.55 -23.15
N LYS A 111 27.23 18.09 -24.15
CA LYS A 111 28.59 18.56 -24.42
C LYS A 111 28.63 20.06 -24.76
N GLU A 112 27.65 20.54 -25.53
CA GLU A 112 27.55 21.96 -25.88
C GLU A 112 27.28 22.83 -24.63
N LEU A 113 26.41 22.39 -23.73
CA LEU A 113 26.12 23.09 -22.47
C LEU A 113 27.32 23.11 -21.52
N GLU A 114 28.07 22.01 -21.43
CA GLU A 114 29.30 21.94 -20.63
C GLU A 114 30.35 22.94 -21.13
N GLN A 115 30.51 23.09 -22.43
CA GLN A 115 31.44 24.06 -23.04
C GLN A 115 31.01 25.53 -22.87
N LEU A 116 29.70 25.78 -22.74
CA LEU A 116 29.17 27.10 -22.44
C LEU A 116 29.47 27.48 -20.99
N HIS A 117 29.24 26.57 -20.03
CA HIS A 117 29.47 26.84 -18.61
C HIS A 117 30.94 26.78 -18.20
N GLU A 118 31.82 26.10 -18.95
CA GLU A 118 33.27 26.12 -18.73
C GLU A 118 33.89 27.50 -19.05
N LYS A 119 33.19 28.36 -19.80
CA LYS A 119 33.59 29.74 -20.10
C LYS A 119 33.12 30.77 -19.07
N ASP A 120 32.32 30.37 -18.09
CA ASP A 120 31.72 31.25 -17.07
C ASP A 120 32.53 31.33 -15.75
N TYR A 121 33.77 30.80 -15.72
CA TYR A 121 34.73 30.94 -14.60
C TYR A 121 36.01 31.67 -15.02
#